data_AF-A0A0L6WHA4-F1
#
_entry.id   AF-A0A0L6WHA4-F1
#
_cell.length_a   1.000
_cell.length_b   1.000
_cell.length_c   1.000
_cell.angle_alpha   90.00
_cell.angle_beta   90.00
_cell.angle_gamma   90.00
#
_symmetry.space_group_name_H-M   'P 1'
#
loop_
_entity.id
_entity.type
_entity.pdbx_description
1 polymer ?
#
loop_
_entity_poly.entity_id
_entity_poly.type
_entity_poly.pdbx_seq_one_letter_code
_entity_poly.pdbx_strand_id
1 'polypeptide(L)'
;MPCNDGPYKIVVAFPEHSEYTLHLPSNKKCTFPRLHVSLLKCHIPNNPNMFSDREYTCPGPVITEDRATDHQVMDKIINKCRHGHGWQYLVCWVGFPPEHDKWLPCLELDNCKALDIWEAQDGAK
;
A
#
# COMPACT_ATOMS: atom_id res chain seq x y z
N MET A 1 10.23 -6.91 10.70
CA MET A 1 9.95 -8.27 10.14
C MET A 1 10.25 -8.22 8.65
N PRO A 2 10.93 -9.21 8.06
CA PRO A 2 11.16 -9.20 6.61
C PRO A 2 9.82 -9.32 5.87
N CYS A 3 9.51 -8.33 5.04
CA CYS A 3 8.33 -8.32 4.20
C CYS A 3 8.71 -8.95 2.85
N ASN A 4 7.96 -9.97 2.42
CA ASN A 4 8.17 -10.59 1.11
C ASN A 4 7.54 -9.72 0.03
N ASP A 5 8.31 -9.43 -1.03
CA ASP A 5 7.89 -8.54 -2.10
C ASP A 5 7.02 -9.28 -3.14
N GLY A 6 5.78 -9.64 -2.77
CA GLY A 6 4.74 -10.13 -3.68
C GLY A 6 5.00 -11.46 -4.44
N PRO A 7 3.98 -11.98 -5.13
CA PRO A 7 4.15 -13.15 -5.99
C PRO A 7 4.66 -12.76 -7.39
N TYR A 8 5.74 -13.41 -7.83
CA TYR A 8 6.22 -13.30 -9.21
C TYR A 8 6.11 -14.63 -9.94
N LYS A 9 5.91 -14.55 -11.26
CA LYS A 9 5.94 -15.71 -12.14
C LYS A 9 7.39 -16.08 -12.44
N ILE A 10 7.69 -17.38 -12.44
CA ILE A 10 8.98 -17.91 -12.89
C ILE A 10 8.95 -17.97 -14.43
N VAL A 11 9.96 -17.36 -15.06
CA VAL A 11 10.15 -17.38 -16.51
C VAL A 11 11.00 -18.59 -16.92
N VAL A 12 12.10 -18.81 -16.21
CA VAL A 12 13.06 -19.89 -16.49
C VAL A 12 13.59 -20.46 -15.18
N ALA A 13 13.77 -21.76 -15.11
CA ALA A 13 14.41 -22.47 -14.01
C ALA A 13 15.77 -23.03 -14.45
N PHE A 14 16.78 -22.89 -13.59
CA PHE A 14 18.11 -23.47 -13.75
C PHE A 14 18.41 -24.38 -12.56
N PRO A 15 17.95 -25.65 -12.60
CA PRO A 15 18.10 -26.59 -11.48
C PRO A 15 19.56 -26.84 -11.10
N GLU A 16 20.47 -26.77 -12.07
CA GLU A 16 21.92 -27.00 -11.89
C GLU A 16 22.55 -26.03 -10.89
N HIS A 17 22.11 -24.78 -10.89
CA HIS A 17 22.62 -23.72 -10.01
C HIS A 17 21.62 -23.32 -8.92
N SER A 18 20.47 -24.01 -8.85
CA SER A 18 19.36 -23.61 -7.96
C SER A 18 18.93 -22.15 -8.18
N GLU A 19 18.96 -21.69 -9.43
CA GLU A 19 18.59 -20.33 -9.82
C GLU A 19 17.27 -20.30 -10.59
N TYR A 20 16.50 -19.23 -10.37
CA TYR A 20 15.25 -18.99 -11.10
C TYR A 20 15.24 -17.57 -11.62
N THR A 21 14.75 -17.42 -12.85
CA THR A 21 14.49 -16.10 -13.45
C THR A 21 13.04 -15.73 -13.20
N LEU A 22 12.79 -14.61 -12.53
CA LEU A 22 11.45 -14.09 -12.25
C LEU A 22 11.03 -13.02 -13.26
N HIS A 23 9.73 -12.97 -13.53
CA HIS A 23 9.11 -11.91 -14.31
C HIS A 23 8.84 -10.70 -13.41
N LEU A 24 9.82 -9.79 -13.34
CA LEU A 24 9.73 -8.57 -12.56
C LEU A 24 9.18 -7.41 -13.40
N PRO A 25 8.34 -6.53 -12.82
CA PRO A 25 7.89 -5.33 -13.52
C PRO A 25 9.08 -4.40 -13.78
N SER A 26 9.15 -3.87 -15.00
CA SER A 26 10.28 -3.03 -15.48
C SER A 26 10.48 -1.73 -14.70
N ASN A 27 9.58 -1.38 -13.79
CA ASN A 27 9.68 -0.20 -12.93
C ASN A 27 10.70 -0.36 -11.79
N LYS A 28 11.20 -1.57 -11.53
CA LYS A 28 12.22 -1.83 -10.51
C LYS A 28 13.62 -1.69 -11.11
N LYS A 29 14.19 -0.49 -10.99
CA LYS A 29 15.48 -0.10 -11.60
C LYS A 29 16.71 -0.91 -11.12
N CYS A 30 16.61 -1.66 -10.03
CA CYS A 30 17.75 -2.32 -9.38
C CYS A 30 17.47 -3.77 -8.96
N THR A 31 16.75 -4.55 -9.76
CA THR A 31 16.49 -5.96 -9.43
C THR A 31 16.99 -6.88 -10.52
N PHE A 32 17.96 -7.73 -10.18
CA PHE A 32 18.38 -8.81 -11.05
C PHE A 32 17.25 -9.82 -11.15
N PRO A 33 16.83 -10.22 -12.37
CA PRO A 33 15.72 -11.15 -12.53
C PRO A 33 16.10 -12.58 -12.12
N ARG A 34 17.40 -12.91 -12.09
CA ARG A 34 17.91 -14.20 -11.61
C ARG A 34 18.16 -14.16 -10.11
N LEU A 35 17.50 -15.07 -9.39
CA LEU A 35 17.58 -15.20 -7.94
C LEU A 35 17.83 -16.66 -7.56
N HIS A 36 18.67 -16.87 -6.55
CA HIS A 36 18.92 -18.19 -5.97
C HIS A 36 17.71 -18.64 -5.13
N VAL A 37 17.46 -19.94 -5.08
CA VAL A 37 16.31 -20.56 -4.37
C VAL A 37 16.21 -20.15 -2.89
N SER A 38 17.33 -19.86 -2.23
CA SER A 38 17.35 -19.41 -0.83
C SER A 38 16.70 -18.05 -0.59
N LEU A 39 16.60 -17.22 -1.63
CA LEU A 39 15.94 -15.91 -1.59
C LEU A 39 14.46 -15.99 -1.98
N LEU A 40 14.01 -17.16 -2.44
CA LEU A 40 12.67 -17.35 -2.96
C LEU A 40 11.84 -18.14 -1.94
N LYS A 41 10.56 -17.77 -1.86
CA LYS A 41 9.57 -18.51 -1.11
C LYS A 41 8.41 -18.85 -2.04
N CYS A 42 8.02 -20.11 -2.05
CA CYS A 42 6.85 -20.54 -2.81
C CYS A 42 5.61 -19.79 -2.31
N HIS A 43 4.90 -19.15 -3.24
CA HIS A 43 3.65 -18.48 -2.92
C HIS A 43 2.53 -19.50 -2.87
N ILE A 44 1.97 -19.69 -1.68
CA ILE A 44 0.79 -20.52 -1.47
C ILE A 44 -0.40 -19.56 -1.43
N PRO A 45 -1.34 -19.62 -2.40
CA PRO A 45 -2.52 -18.77 -2.36
C PRO A 45 -3.34 -19.07 -1.11
N ASN A 46 -3.97 -18.04 -0.55
CA ASN A 46 -4.88 -18.22 0.56
C ASN A 46 -6.07 -19.08 0.11
N ASN A 47 -6.52 -20.00 0.98
CA ASN A 47 -7.76 -20.72 0.75
C ASN A 47 -8.88 -20.01 1.51
N PRO A 48 -9.80 -19.30 0.81
CA PRO A 48 -10.81 -18.47 1.47
C PRO A 48 -11.80 -19.28 2.32
N ASN A 49 -12.00 -20.57 2.00
CA ASN A 49 -12.93 -21.43 2.75
C ASN A 49 -12.35 -21.86 4.11
N MET A 50 -11.02 -21.96 4.23
CA MET A 50 -10.37 -22.37 5.48
C MET A 50 -9.79 -21.20 6.28
N PHE A 51 -9.48 -20.09 5.60
CA PHE A 51 -8.79 -18.95 6.18
C PHE A 51 -9.38 -17.63 5.63
N SER A 52 -10.68 -17.42 5.85
CA SER A 52 -11.38 -16.18 5.50
C SER A 52 -10.68 -14.93 6.05
N ASP A 53 -10.14 -15.04 7.26
CA ASP A 53 -9.56 -13.90 8.00
C ASP A 53 -8.18 -13.46 7.47
N ARG A 54 -7.57 -14.25 6.55
CA ARG A 54 -6.28 -13.91 5.93
C ARG A 54 -6.44 -13.07 4.66
N GLU A 55 -7.61 -13.07 4.07
CA GLU A 55 -7.94 -12.19 2.95
C GLU A 55 -8.38 -10.85 3.51
N TYR A 56 -7.45 -9.88 3.50
CA TYR A 56 -7.84 -8.48 3.62
C TYR A 56 -8.70 -8.15 2.41
N THR A 57 -10.03 -8.16 2.60
CA THR A 57 -10.95 -7.62 1.61
C THR A 57 -10.60 -6.15 1.50
N CYS A 58 -9.97 -5.74 0.39
CA CYS A 58 -9.89 -4.33 0.06
C CYS A 58 -11.35 -3.87 0.00
N PRO A 59 -11.76 -2.99 0.94
CA PRO A 59 -13.11 -2.48 0.93
C PRO A 59 -13.28 -1.81 -0.42
N GLY A 60 -14.34 -2.19 -1.15
CA GLY A 60 -14.68 -1.52 -2.39
C GLY A 60 -14.82 -0.01 -2.13
N PRO A 61 -14.52 0.85 -3.12
CA PRO A 61 -14.83 2.26 -2.99
C PRO A 61 -16.30 2.40 -2.58
N VAL A 62 -16.55 3.12 -1.48
CA VAL A 62 -17.91 3.39 -1.01
C VAL A 62 -18.57 4.28 -2.05
N ILE A 63 -19.40 3.69 -2.92
CA ILE A 63 -20.22 4.43 -3.87
C ILE A 63 -21.43 4.96 -3.09
N THR A 64 -21.33 6.21 -2.64
CA THR A 64 -22.51 6.95 -2.17
C THR A 64 -23.40 7.24 -3.38
N GLU A 65 -24.72 7.16 -3.20
CA GLU A 65 -25.76 7.25 -4.25
C GLU A 65 -25.81 8.60 -5.00
N ASP A 66 -24.95 9.55 -4.65
CA ASP A 66 -24.91 10.88 -5.24
C ASP A 66 -23.78 10.99 -6.28
N ARG A 67 -24.20 11.08 -7.54
CA ARG A 67 -23.43 10.84 -8.77
C ARG A 67 -22.43 11.95 -9.14
N ALA A 68 -21.72 12.55 -8.17
CA ALA A 68 -20.90 13.73 -8.45
C ALA A 68 -19.52 13.78 -7.80
N THR A 69 -19.16 12.95 -6.83
CA THR A 69 -17.84 13.09 -6.22
C THR A 69 -17.33 11.82 -5.56
N ASP A 70 -16.41 11.13 -6.27
CA ASP A 70 -15.54 10.06 -5.78
C ASP A 70 -14.53 10.58 -4.73
N HIS A 71 -14.99 11.41 -3.79
CA HIS A 71 -14.18 11.86 -2.68
C HIS A 71 -14.19 10.76 -1.63
N GLN A 72 -13.16 9.91 -1.67
CA GLN A 72 -12.78 9.07 -0.55
C GLN A 72 -12.87 9.92 0.72
N VAL A 73 -13.85 9.61 1.57
CA VAL A 73 -14.15 10.44 2.74
C VAL A 73 -13.04 10.20 3.76
N MET A 74 -11.98 10.99 3.66
CA MET A 74 -10.96 11.15 4.69
C MET A 74 -11.66 11.70 5.94
N ASP A 75 -11.53 11.00 7.07
CA ASP A 75 -12.14 11.42 8.33
C ASP A 75 -11.39 12.61 8.90
N LYS A 76 -10.08 12.43 9.06
CA LYS A 76 -9.19 13.39 9.71
C LYS A 76 -7.73 13.03 9.46
N ILE A 77 -6.89 14.06 9.49
CA ILE A 77 -5.45 13.91 9.58
C ILE A 77 -5.08 13.80 11.06
N ILE A 78 -4.38 12.73 11.42
CA ILE A 78 -3.98 12.46 12.80
C ILE A 78 -2.62 13.09 13.10
N ASN A 79 -1.67 12.98 12.17
CA ASN A 79 -0.30 13.35 12.41
C ASN A 79 0.40 13.86 11.16
N LYS A 80 1.47 14.64 11.33
CA LYS A 80 2.41 15.04 10.28
C LYS A 80 3.80 14.52 10.59
N CYS A 81 4.51 14.07 9.56
CA CYS A 81 5.90 13.66 9.67
C CYS A 81 6.69 14.22 8.49
N ARG A 82 7.94 14.60 8.77
CA ARG A 82 8.87 15.02 7.72
C ARG A 82 9.58 13.77 7.18
N HIS A 83 9.34 13.44 5.92
CA HIS A 83 9.97 12.30 5.27
C HIS A 83 10.81 12.80 4.08
N GLY A 84 12.13 12.77 4.23
CA GLY A 84 13.07 13.26 3.23
C GLY A 84 12.89 14.75 2.92
N HIS A 85 12.57 15.05 1.66
CA HIS A 85 12.37 16.42 1.14
C HIS A 85 10.92 16.94 1.25
N GLY A 86 9.98 16.16 1.80
CA GLY A 86 8.56 16.53 1.84
C GLY A 86 7.89 16.24 3.19
N TRP A 87 6.67 16.77 3.32
CA TRP A 87 5.76 16.45 4.42
C TRP A 87 4.85 15.29 4.03
N GLN A 88 4.66 14.37 4.96
CA GLN A 88 3.67 13.31 4.89
C GLN A 88 2.67 13.50 6.02
N TYR A 89 1.41 13.19 5.74
CA TYR A 89 0.32 13.26 6.70
C TYR A 89 -0.27 11.88 6.89
N LEU A 90 -0.54 11.52 8.14
CA LEU A 90 -1.20 10.27 8.51
C LEU A 90 -2.70 10.49 8.40
N VAL A 91 -3.30 9.87 7.39
CA VAL A 91 -4.72 9.99 7.09
C VAL A 91 -5.47 8.80 7.68
N CYS A 92 -6.53 9.12 8.43
CA CYS A 92 -7.52 8.17 8.90
C CYS A 92 -8.76 8.24 7.99
N TRP A 93 -9.30 7.08 7.63
CA TRP A 93 -10.41 6.96 6.70
C TRP A 93 -11.72 6.73 7.46
N VAL A 94 -12.83 7.38 7.05
CA VAL A 94 -14.13 7.19 7.72
C VAL A 94 -14.59 5.74 7.54
N GLY A 95 -14.92 5.09 8.65
CA GLY A 95 -15.41 3.69 8.65
C GLY A 95 -14.31 2.63 8.66
N PHE A 96 -13.03 3.02 8.77
CA PHE A 96 -11.92 2.09 8.88
C PHE A 96 -11.31 2.06 10.29
N PRO A 97 -10.86 0.88 10.76
CA PRO A 97 -10.06 0.80 11.98
C PRO A 97 -8.71 1.49 11.76
N PRO A 98 -8.08 2.01 12.83
CA PRO A 98 -6.82 2.78 12.76
C PRO A 98 -5.63 1.97 12.19
N GLU A 99 -5.77 0.65 12.07
CA GLU A 99 -4.79 -0.21 11.40
C GLU A 99 -4.65 0.11 9.89
N HIS A 100 -5.63 0.77 9.29
CA HIS A 100 -5.63 1.16 7.88
C HIS A 100 -5.14 2.60 7.66
N ASP A 101 -4.61 3.26 8.70
CA ASP A 101 -4.06 4.60 8.58
C ASP A 101 -2.84 4.58 7.65
N LYS A 102 -2.82 5.49 6.66
CA LYS A 102 -1.76 5.57 5.66
C LYS A 102 -1.09 6.93 5.67
N TRP A 103 0.24 6.90 5.49
CA TRP A 103 1.03 8.10 5.24
C TRP A 103 0.90 8.49 3.79
N LEU A 104 0.30 9.65 3.53
CA LEU A 104 0.15 10.22 2.19
C LEU A 104 0.98 11.49 2.05
N PRO A 105 1.63 11.70 0.90
CA PRO A 105 2.36 12.93 0.64
C PRO A 105 1.41 14.11 0.47
N CYS A 106 1.86 15.31 0.83
CA CYS A 106 1.09 16.55 0.68
C CYS A 106 0.48 16.71 -0.74
N LEU A 107 1.22 16.31 -1.78
CA LEU A 107 0.78 16.42 -3.18
C LEU A 107 -0.52 15.65 -3.49
N GLU A 108 -0.75 14.51 -2.81
CA GLU A 108 -1.98 13.73 -2.97
C GLU A 108 -3.14 14.29 -2.13
N LEU A 109 -2.83 15.13 -1.15
CA LEU A 109 -3.76 15.76 -0.22
C LEU A 109 -4.11 17.21 -0.60
N ASP A 110 -3.49 17.77 -1.64
CA ASP A 110 -3.63 19.16 -2.07
C ASP A 110 -5.08 19.52 -2.48
N ASN A 111 -5.91 18.53 -2.78
CA ASN A 111 -7.33 18.71 -3.11
C ASN A 111 -8.28 18.34 -1.96
N CYS A 112 -7.77 18.05 -0.76
CA CYS A 112 -8.55 17.57 0.36
C CYS A 112 -8.82 18.67 1.39
N LYS A 113 -10.09 19.03 1.57
CA LYS A 113 -10.57 19.97 2.61
C LYS A 113 -10.11 19.61 4.04
N ALA A 114 -9.83 18.33 4.28
CA ALA A 114 -9.32 17.84 5.56
C ALA A 114 -7.92 18.38 5.89
N LEU A 115 -7.08 18.65 4.88
CA LEU A 115 -5.76 19.25 5.07
C LEU A 115 -5.89 20.71 5.53
N ASP A 116 -6.74 21.50 4.88
CA ASP A 116 -6.98 22.90 5.24
C ASP A 116 -7.44 23.06 6.69
N ILE A 117 -8.37 22.20 7.13
CA ILE A 117 -8.88 22.20 8.51
C ILE A 117 -7.77 21.84 9.50
N TRP A 118 -6.93 20.86 9.16
CA TRP A 118 -5.84 20.43 10.02
C TRP A 118 -4.75 21.49 10.14
N GLU A 119 -4.35 22.13 9.04
CA GLU A 119 -3.37 23.23 9.06
C GLU A 119 -3.89 24.45 9.82
N ALA A 120 -5.19 24.75 9.71
CA ALA A 120 -5.82 25.80 10.50
C ALA A 120 -5.81 25.52 12.02
N GLN A 121 -5.86 24.25 12.42
CA GLN A 121 -5.80 23.84 13.83
C GLN A 121 -4.37 23.77 14.36
N ASP A 122 -3.43 23.23 13.57
CA ASP A 122 -2.02 23.07 13.98
C ASP A 122 -1.30 24.43 14.05
N GLY A 123 -1.65 25.40 13.19
CA GLY A 123 -1.10 26.76 13.26
C GLY A 123 -1.59 27.59 14.45
N ALA A 124 -2.59 27.11 15.20
CA ALA A 124 -3.12 27.78 16.39
C ALA A 124 -2.44 27.33 17.70
N LYS A 125 -1.43 26.45 17.63
CA LYS A 125 -0.70 25.89 18.78
C LYS A 125 0.74 26.38 18.82
#